data_AF-A0A352XKS0-F1
#
_entry.id   AF-A0A352XKS0-F1
#
_cell.length_a   1.000
_cell.length_b   1.000
_cell.length_c   1.000
_cell.angle_alpha   90.00
_cell.angle_beta   90.00
_cell.angle_gamma   90.00
#
_symmetry.space_group_name_H-M   'P 1'
#
loop_
_entity.id
_entity.type
_entity.pdbx_description
1 polymer ?
#
loop_
_entity_poly.entity_id
_entity_poly.type
_entity_poly.pdbx_seq_one_letter_code
_entity_poly.pdbx_strand_id
1 'polypeptide(L)'
;MNAEWTTEHLFYRQVNPNWLSNGQPNSQAFGPMPKDKNLLSVDDSALVSATDAWRHFTQKLGFRSVGTWAVSFAEIKEVQDLKVCSSPLVVPEDTSKNNPAHCHVDFSQVSSKSQKKHKAQLLALKASARGCQYAPIS
;
A
#
# COMPACT_ATOMS: atom_id res chain seq x y z
N MET A 1 4.53 -15.99 16.70
CA MET A 1 5.48 -14.91 17.04
C MET A 1 5.25 -13.79 16.06
N ASN A 2 4.64 -12.69 16.50
CA ASN A 2 4.47 -11.51 15.66
C ASN A 2 5.84 -10.84 15.61
N ALA A 3 6.53 -10.88 14.48
CA ALA A 3 7.65 -9.98 14.29
C ALA A 3 7.06 -8.56 14.38
N GLU A 4 7.41 -7.82 15.42
CA GLU A 4 7.04 -6.41 15.50
C GLU A 4 7.82 -5.68 14.41
N TRP A 5 7.10 -4.99 13.51
CA TRP A 5 7.73 -4.16 12.49
C TRP A 5 8.54 -3.04 13.14
N THR A 6 9.76 -2.82 12.64
CA THR A 6 10.60 -1.70 13.08
C THR A 6 10.06 -0.38 12.55
N THR A 7 10.50 0.75 13.10
CA THR A 7 10.05 2.09 12.66
C THR A 7 10.28 2.35 11.18
N GLU A 8 11.41 1.88 10.65
CA GLU A 8 11.82 2.05 9.25
C GLU A 8 11.24 1.00 8.30
N HIS A 9 10.52 0.02 8.85
CA HIS A 9 9.94 -1.06 8.05
C HIS A 9 8.98 -0.50 7.00
N LEU A 10 9.20 -0.81 5.73
CA LEU A 10 8.42 -0.26 4.63
C LEU A 10 7.23 -1.15 4.26
N PHE A 11 6.16 -0.50 3.81
CA PHE A 11 5.02 -1.16 3.18
C PHE A 11 4.83 -0.61 1.78
N TYR A 12 4.86 -1.50 0.80
CA TYR A 12 4.77 -1.17 -0.61
C TYR A 12 3.33 -1.00 -1.07
N ARG A 13 3.07 0.04 -1.85
CA ARG A 13 1.78 0.37 -2.43
C ARG A 13 1.89 0.52 -3.93
N GLN A 14 1.06 -0.23 -4.65
CA GLN A 14 0.94 -0.12 -6.10
C GLN A 14 0.00 1.03 -6.45
N VAL A 15 0.48 1.98 -7.26
CA VAL A 15 -0.24 3.22 -7.55
C VAL A 15 -0.89 3.14 -8.93
N ASN A 16 -2.22 3.27 -8.97
CA ASN A 16 -2.96 3.33 -10.23
C ASN A 16 -2.58 4.59 -11.02
N PRO A 17 -2.49 4.54 -12.37
CA PRO A 17 -2.22 5.72 -13.20
C PRO A 17 -3.13 6.92 -12.93
N ASN A 18 -4.40 6.69 -12.64
CA ASN A 18 -5.37 7.77 -12.37
C ASN A 18 -5.16 8.45 -11.00
N TRP A 19 -4.28 7.89 -10.16
CA TRP A 19 -3.98 8.40 -8.83
C TRP A 19 -2.60 9.03 -8.74
N LEU A 20 -1.94 9.22 -9.88
CA LEU A 20 -0.68 9.95 -10.00
C LEU A 20 -0.95 11.36 -10.55
N SER A 21 -0.40 12.38 -9.92
CA SER A 21 -0.44 13.77 -10.39
C SER A 21 0.96 14.37 -10.28
N ASN A 22 1.47 14.96 -11.36
CA ASN A 22 2.81 15.54 -11.42
C ASN A 22 3.91 14.57 -10.93
N GLY A 23 3.80 13.29 -11.29
CA GLY A 23 4.76 12.23 -10.91
C GLY A 23 4.64 11.76 -9.46
N GLN A 24 3.65 12.25 -8.69
CA GLN A 24 3.47 11.93 -7.28
C GLN A 24 2.09 11.32 -7.00
N PRO A 25 1.97 10.35 -6.08
CA PRO A 25 0.68 9.79 -5.70
C PRO A 25 -0.19 10.84 -5.00
N ASN A 26 -1.47 10.89 -5.36
CA ASN A 26 -2.46 11.68 -4.64
C ASN A 26 -3.13 10.86 -3.52
N SER A 27 -4.02 11.50 -2.74
CA SER A 27 -4.69 10.85 -1.60
C SER A 27 -5.48 9.59 -1.98
N GLN A 28 -5.96 9.43 -3.21
CA GLN A 28 -6.67 8.22 -3.62
C GLN A 28 -5.75 6.99 -3.70
N ALA A 29 -4.46 7.19 -3.97
CA ALA A 29 -3.50 6.09 -3.99
C ALA A 29 -3.29 5.44 -2.60
N PHE A 30 -3.48 6.24 -1.54
CA PHE A 30 -3.23 5.87 -0.13
C PHE A 30 -4.49 5.90 0.73
N GLY A 31 -5.67 5.82 0.12
CA GLY A 31 -6.95 5.72 0.82
C GLY A 31 -7.76 4.51 0.33
N PRO A 32 -8.48 3.81 1.23
CA PRO A 32 -9.36 2.72 0.81
C PRO A 32 -10.54 3.26 0.00
N MET A 33 -10.90 2.55 -1.06
CA MET A 33 -12.13 2.80 -1.82
C MET A 33 -13.34 2.23 -1.06
N PRO A 34 -14.58 2.65 -1.37
CA PRO A 34 -15.78 2.13 -0.68
C PRO A 34 -15.90 0.60 -0.66
N LYS A 35 -15.44 -0.07 -1.73
CA LYS A 35 -15.45 -1.54 -1.85
C LYS A 35 -14.40 -2.23 -0.96
N ASP A 36 -13.38 -1.50 -0.51
CA ASP A 36 -12.23 -2.05 0.21
C ASP A 36 -12.49 -2.19 1.73
N LYS A 37 -13.72 -1.91 2.19
CA LYS A 37 -14.14 -2.06 3.61
C LYS A 37 -13.20 -1.38 4.61
N ASN A 38 -12.67 -0.21 4.25
CA ASN A 38 -11.68 0.58 5.01
C ASN A 38 -10.26 -0.02 5.09
N LEU A 39 -9.95 -1.03 4.28
CA LEU A 39 -8.64 -1.69 4.27
C LEU A 39 -7.85 -1.29 3.03
N LEU A 40 -6.74 -0.58 3.20
CA LEU A 40 -5.83 -0.26 2.11
C LEU A 40 -4.80 -1.38 1.96
N SER A 41 -4.82 -2.08 0.82
CA SER A 41 -3.80 -3.12 0.52
C SER A 41 -2.41 -2.53 0.31
N VAL A 42 -1.44 -3.12 0.99
CA VAL A 42 0.00 -2.87 0.87
C VAL A 42 0.75 -4.21 0.96
N ASP A 43 2.03 -4.24 0.62
CA ASP A 43 2.88 -5.43 0.74
C ASP A 43 4.04 -5.19 1.71
N ASP A 44 4.34 -6.18 2.54
CA ASP A 44 5.44 -6.18 3.51
C ASP A 44 6.79 -6.22 2.79
N SER A 45 7.61 -5.17 2.98
CA SER A 45 8.93 -5.07 2.32
C SER A 45 9.97 -6.10 2.75
N ALA A 46 9.79 -6.78 3.89
CA ALA A 46 10.68 -7.87 4.28
C ALA A 46 10.39 -9.17 3.51
N LEU A 47 9.22 -9.27 2.87
CA LEU A 47 8.76 -10.47 2.18
C LEU A 47 8.80 -10.36 0.66
N VAL A 48 8.88 -9.15 0.11
CA VAL A 48 8.89 -8.92 -1.34
C VAL A 48 9.68 -7.66 -1.68
N SER A 49 10.32 -7.63 -2.86
CA SER A 49 10.93 -6.41 -3.39
C SER A 49 9.87 -5.49 -4.01
N ALA A 50 10.14 -4.19 -4.13
CA ALA A 50 9.21 -3.25 -4.79
C ALA A 50 8.91 -3.69 -6.24
N THR A 51 9.93 -4.10 -6.99
CA THR A 51 9.81 -4.62 -8.36
C THR A 51 8.92 -5.86 -8.44
N ASP A 52 9.12 -6.83 -7.54
CA ASP A 52 8.36 -8.09 -7.58
C ASP A 52 6.93 -7.89 -7.09
N ALA A 53 6.70 -6.98 -6.14
CA ALA A 53 5.36 -6.58 -5.73
C ALA A 53 4.59 -5.93 -6.90
N TRP A 54 5.25 -5.06 -7.68
CA TRP A 54 4.66 -4.50 -8.91
C TRP A 54 4.38 -5.57 -9.96
N ARG A 55 5.34 -6.48 -10.21
CA ARG A 55 5.17 -7.58 -11.19
C ARG A 55 4.04 -8.51 -10.79
N HIS A 56 3.93 -8.88 -9.52
CA HIS A 56 2.82 -9.68 -9.02
C HIS A 56 1.48 -8.98 -9.30
N PHE A 57 1.36 -7.73 -8.86
CA PHE A 57 0.13 -6.96 -9.00
C PHE A 57 -0.29 -6.75 -10.46
N THR A 58 0.67 -6.55 -11.37
CA THR A 58 0.38 -6.24 -12.77
C THR A 58 0.32 -7.47 -13.67
N GLN A 59 1.24 -8.41 -13.51
CA GLN A 59 1.41 -9.55 -14.42
C GLN A 59 0.69 -10.82 -13.92
N LYS A 60 0.60 -11.03 -12.59
CA LYS A 60 -0.10 -12.19 -12.01
C LYS A 60 -1.57 -11.89 -11.74
N LEU A 61 -1.87 -10.71 -11.20
CA LEU A 61 -3.25 -10.30 -10.92
C LEU A 61 -3.92 -9.55 -12.09
N GLY A 62 -3.16 -9.04 -13.05
CA GLY A 62 -3.70 -8.33 -14.22
C GLY A 62 -4.18 -6.90 -13.93
N PHE A 63 -3.80 -6.32 -12.79
CA PHE A 63 -4.17 -4.94 -12.45
C PHE A 63 -3.22 -3.91 -13.07
N ARG A 64 -3.61 -2.64 -13.04
CA ARG A 64 -2.81 -1.53 -13.58
C ARG A 64 -2.09 -0.79 -12.47
N SER A 65 -0.79 -0.57 -12.62
CA SER A 65 0.03 0.25 -11.73
C SER A 65 1.11 0.98 -12.51
N VAL A 66 1.34 2.27 -12.21
CA VAL A 66 2.48 3.05 -12.74
C VAL A 66 3.78 2.79 -11.99
N GLY A 67 3.73 2.09 -10.86
CA GLY A 67 4.91 1.84 -10.04
C GLY A 67 4.55 1.55 -8.58
N THR A 68 5.59 1.43 -7.78
CA THR A 68 5.51 1.12 -6.34
C THR A 68 6.02 2.29 -5.54
N TRP A 69 5.22 2.71 -4.57
CA TRP A 69 5.61 3.67 -3.54
C TRP A 69 5.65 2.96 -2.18
N ALA A 70 6.22 3.62 -1.18
CA ALA A 70 6.25 3.06 0.18
C ALA A 70 5.92 4.10 1.24
N VAL A 71 5.38 3.63 2.35
CA VAL A 71 5.30 4.32 3.64
C VAL A 71 5.97 3.46 4.70
N SER A 72 6.62 4.07 5.69
CA SER A 72 7.20 3.32 6.80
C SER A 72 6.17 3.03 7.89
N PHE A 73 6.46 2.06 8.75
CA PHE A 73 5.64 1.77 9.92
C PHE A 73 5.51 2.99 10.82
N ALA A 74 6.60 3.73 11.06
CA ALA A 74 6.58 4.97 11.83
C ALA A 74 5.64 6.03 11.23
N GLU A 75 5.65 6.21 9.90
CA GLU A 75 4.76 7.16 9.22
C GLU A 75 3.29 6.76 9.34
N ILE A 76 2.98 5.47 9.24
CA ILE A 76 1.61 4.99 9.46
C ILE A 76 1.18 5.21 10.90
N LYS A 77 2.08 5.02 11.87
CA LYS A 77 1.80 5.26 13.30
C LYS A 77 1.65 6.74 13.63
N GLU A 78 2.41 7.62 12.98
CA GLU A 78 2.29 9.09 13.10
C GLU A 78 0.91 9.57 12.63
N VAL A 79 0.39 8.95 11.56
CA VAL A 79 -1.00 9.13 11.13
C VAL A 79 -1.92 8.33 12.05
N GLN A 80 -2.27 8.94 13.19
CA GLN A 80 -3.12 8.37 14.25
C GLN A 80 -4.33 7.57 13.73
N ASP A 81 -4.88 6.66 14.53
CA ASP A 81 -6.06 5.83 14.20
C ASP A 81 -5.89 4.87 13.01
N LEU A 82 -4.67 4.72 12.50
CA LEU A 82 -4.33 3.69 11.53
C LEU A 82 -3.61 2.52 12.22
N LYS A 83 -3.84 1.32 11.71
CA LYS A 83 -3.13 0.10 12.14
C LYS A 83 -2.68 -0.66 10.91
N VAL A 84 -1.55 -1.34 11.00
CA VAL A 84 -1.13 -2.29 9.96
C VAL A 84 -1.41 -3.70 10.45
N CYS A 85 -1.93 -4.55 9.58
CA CYS A 85 -2.23 -5.95 9.87
C CYS A 85 -1.71 -6.83 8.73
N SER A 86 -1.01 -7.91 9.06
CA SER A 86 -0.67 -8.94 8.08
C SER A 86 -1.94 -9.65 7.62
N SER A 87 -2.05 -9.89 6.31
CA SER A 87 -3.22 -10.54 5.70
C SER A 87 -2.79 -11.30 4.43
N PRO A 88 -1.94 -12.33 4.56
CA PRO A 88 -1.44 -13.06 3.40
C PRO A 88 -2.60 -13.62 2.57
N LEU A 89 -2.52 -13.45 1.25
CA LEU A 89 -3.53 -13.93 0.31
C LEU A 89 -3.13 -15.28 -0.26
N VAL A 90 -4.06 -16.23 -0.18
CA VAL A 90 -3.96 -17.55 -0.81
C VAL A 90 -5.14 -17.71 -1.77
N VAL A 91 -4.84 -18.08 -3.01
CA VAL A 91 -5.80 -18.36 -4.08
C VAL A 91 -5.65 -19.83 -4.45
N PRO A 92 -6.46 -20.73 -3.88
CA PRO A 92 -6.32 -22.18 -4.06
C PRO A 92 -6.36 -22.62 -5.54
N GLU A 93 -7.15 -21.93 -6.35
CA GLU A 93 -7.35 -22.24 -7.77
C GLU A 93 -6.16 -21.81 -8.65
N ASP A 94 -5.32 -20.88 -8.18
CA ASP A 94 -4.17 -20.36 -8.91
C ASP A 94 -3.11 -19.82 -7.94
N THR A 95 -2.22 -20.72 -7.51
CA THR A 95 -1.17 -20.39 -6.54
C THR A 95 -0.19 -19.32 -7.04
N SER A 96 -0.14 -19.05 -8.35
CA SER A 96 0.67 -17.96 -8.90
C SER A 96 0.17 -16.57 -8.49
N LYS A 97 -1.09 -16.49 -8.01
CA LYS A 97 -1.72 -15.28 -7.48
C LYS A 97 -1.60 -15.15 -5.97
N ASN A 98 -1.03 -16.12 -5.26
CA ASN A 98 -0.76 -16.00 -3.84
C ASN A 98 0.11 -14.77 -3.58
N ASN A 99 -0.16 -14.07 -2.48
CA ASN A 99 0.63 -12.95 -2.02
C ASN A 99 0.90 -13.08 -0.51
N PRO A 100 2.00 -13.77 -0.12
CA PRO A 100 2.40 -13.89 1.27
C PRO A 100 2.76 -12.56 1.93
N ALA A 101 3.18 -11.56 1.15
CA ALA A 101 3.55 -10.24 1.63
C ALA A 101 2.33 -9.34 1.90
N HIS A 102 1.13 -9.74 1.46
CA HIS A 102 -0.04 -8.88 1.55
C HIS A 102 -0.37 -8.50 3.00
N CYS A 103 -0.58 -7.20 3.18
CA CYS A 103 -0.95 -6.55 4.43
C CYS A 103 -2.04 -5.51 4.17
N HIS A 104 -2.64 -5.01 5.25
CA HIS A 104 -3.58 -3.91 5.21
C HIS A 104 -3.15 -2.77 6.12
N VAL A 105 -3.28 -1.54 5.64
CA VAL A 105 -3.44 -0.38 6.52
C VAL A 105 -4.94 -0.21 6.78
N ASP A 106 -5.36 -0.39 8.02
CA ASP A 106 -6.73 -0.37 8.47
C ASP A 106 -7.17 1.05 8.88
N PHE A 107 -8.18 1.57 8.17
CA PHE A 107 -8.84 2.86 8.44
C PHE A 107 -10.16 2.69 9.20
N SER A 108 -10.49 1.50 9.72
CA SER A 108 -11.77 1.19 10.38
C SER A 108 -12.04 2.08 11.60
N GLN A 109 -11.00 2.52 12.30
CA GLN A 109 -11.10 3.41 13.46
C GLN A 109 -11.34 4.87 13.08
N VAL A 110 -11.19 5.22 11.81
CA VAL A 110 -11.47 6.56 11.31
C VAL A 110 -12.94 6.64 10.94
N SER A 111 -13.73 7.40 11.69
CA SER A 111 -15.19 7.45 11.51
C SER A 111 -15.61 8.34 10.34
N SER A 112 -14.93 9.46 10.12
CA SER A 112 -15.36 10.47 9.13
C SER A 112 -14.67 10.32 7.77
N LYS A 113 -15.44 10.55 6.69
CA LYS A 113 -14.92 10.53 5.31
C LYS A 113 -13.85 11.61 5.07
N SER A 114 -14.01 12.79 5.67
CA SER A 114 -13.03 13.88 5.56
C SER A 114 -11.73 13.53 6.27
N GLN A 115 -11.79 12.90 7.45
CA GLN A 115 -10.60 12.42 8.16
C GLN A 115 -9.90 11.30 7.39
N LYS A 116 -10.63 10.35 6.79
CA LYS A 116 -10.02 9.32 5.92
C LYS A 116 -9.25 9.95 4.76
N LYS A 117 -9.86 10.91 4.07
CA LYS A 117 -9.21 11.65 2.98
C LYS A 117 -7.96 12.38 3.47
N HIS A 118 -8.03 13.06 4.61
CA HIS A 118 -6.91 13.78 5.19
C HIS A 118 -5.75 12.84 5.56
N LYS A 119 -6.03 11.74 6.26
CA LYS A 119 -5.01 10.73 6.62
C LYS A 119 -4.38 10.08 5.39
N ALA A 120 -5.19 9.75 4.37
CA ALA A 120 -4.69 9.26 3.09
C ALA A 120 -3.80 10.28 2.36
N GLN A 121 -4.14 11.57 2.44
CA GLN A 121 -3.29 12.65 1.92
C GLN A 121 -1.95 12.74 2.66
N LEU A 122 -1.94 12.60 3.99
CA LEU A 122 -0.70 12.58 4.76
C LEU A 122 0.21 11.41 4.34
N LEU A 123 -0.34 10.21 4.21
CA LEU A 123 0.41 9.05 3.71
C LEU A 123 0.94 9.27 2.29
N ALA A 124 0.13 9.83 1.39
CA ALA A 124 0.56 10.14 0.04
C ALA A 124 1.71 11.17 0.01
N LEU A 125 1.69 12.19 0.89
CA LEU A 125 2.79 13.15 1.03
C LEU A 125 4.08 12.49 1.52
N LYS A 126 4.00 11.62 2.55
CA LYS A 126 5.16 10.87 3.06
C LYS A 126 5.75 9.95 1.98
N ALA A 127 4.90 9.23 1.26
CA ALA A 127 5.30 8.41 0.13
C ALA A 127 5.93 9.21 -1.01
N SER A 128 5.38 10.39 -1.30
CA SER A 128 5.91 11.29 -2.32
C SER A 128 7.30 11.82 -1.96
N ALA A 129 7.49 12.20 -0.68
CA ALA A 129 8.78 12.66 -0.17
C ALA A 129 9.86 11.58 -0.23
N ARG A 130 9.49 10.32 -0.01
CA ARG A 130 10.38 9.17 -0.17
C ARG A 130 10.70 8.86 -1.64
N GLY A 131 9.78 9.16 -2.54
CA GLY A 131 9.89 8.89 -3.97
C GLY A 131 9.46 7.48 -4.37
N CYS A 132 9.45 7.25 -5.68
CA CYS A 132 9.06 5.98 -6.27
C CYS A 132 10.12 4.91 -5.96
N GLN A 133 9.69 3.77 -5.45
CA GLN A 133 10.55 2.63 -5.12
C GLN A 133 10.80 1.72 -6.33
N TYR A 134 9.87 1.75 -7.28
CA TYR A 134 10.02 1.09 -8.56
C TYR A 134 9.08 1.73 -9.59
N ALA A 135 9.64 2.11 -10.74
CA ALA A 135 8.87 2.47 -11.93
C ALA A 135 9.31 1.55 -13.09
N PRO A 136 8.38 0.93 -13.83
CA PRO A 136 8.73 0.21 -15.04
C PRO A 136 9.31 1.18 -16.06
N ILE A 137 10.37 0.77 -16.75
CA ILE A 137 10.92 1.52 -17.88
C ILE A 137 9.86 1.50 -19.00
N SER A 138 9.51 2.68 -19.51
CA SER A 138 8.62 2.88 -20.66
C SER A 138 9.27 2.45 -21.97
#